data_AF-A0AAE4EA67-F1
#
_entry.id   AF-A0AAE4EA67-F1
#
_cell.length_a   1.000
_cell.length_b   1.000
_cell.length_c   1.000
_cell.angle_alpha   90.00
_cell.angle_beta   90.00
_cell.angle_gamma   90.00
#
_symmetry.space_group_name_H-M   'P 1'
#
loop_
_entity.id
_entity.type
_entity.pdbx_description
1 polymer ?
#
loop_
_entity_poly.entity_id
_entity_poly.type
_entity_poly.pdbx_seq_one_letter_code
_entity_poly.pdbx_strand_id
1 'polypeptide(L)' 'MTRIRNFGWNRLKLATLSYEEISALEEQVKQEHACSDGIHMYDKAGRDKLDALSWAVYNKQKREAAQ' A
#
# COMPACT_ATOMS: atom_id res chain seq x y z
N MET A 1 7.42 -17.56 4.23
CA MET A 1 6.88 -16.21 3.94
C MET A 1 5.50 -16.10 4.58
N THR A 2 5.40 -15.37 5.68
CA THR A 2 4.13 -15.02 6.31
C THR A 2 3.33 -14.16 5.32
N ARG A 3 2.20 -14.69 4.84
CA ARG A 3 1.36 -13.98 3.86
C ARG A 3 0.69 -12.80 4.57
N ILE A 4 1.18 -11.59 4.34
CA ILE A 4 0.62 -10.36 4.91
C ILE A 4 -0.82 -10.23 4.40
N ARG A 5 -1.75 -9.98 5.33
CA ARG A 5 -3.16 -9.81 4.97
C ARG A 5 -3.35 -8.45 4.32
N ASN A 6 -3.58 -8.45 3.02
CA ASN A 6 -3.87 -7.24 2.24
C ASN A 6 -5.32 -6.72 2.46
N PHE A 7 -6.16 -7.44 3.22
CA PHE A 7 -7.54 -7.03 3.59
C PHE A 7 -8.41 -6.55 2.41
N GLY A 8 -8.17 -7.07 1.20
CA GLY A 8 -8.84 -6.60 -0.01
C GLY A 8 -8.58 -5.12 -0.32
N TRP A 9 -7.40 -4.60 0.07
CA TRP A 9 -6.96 -3.22 -0.11
C TRP A 9 -7.81 -2.19 0.64
N ASN A 10 -8.47 -2.61 1.73
CA ASN A 10 -9.23 -1.70 2.57
C ASN A 10 -8.27 -0.78 3.37
N ARG A 11 -8.23 0.49 2.98
CA ARG A 11 -7.38 1.54 3.57
C ARG A 11 -7.42 1.65 5.10
N LEU A 12 -8.58 1.42 5.73
CA LEU A 12 -8.71 1.47 7.20
C LEU A 12 -8.04 0.29 7.89
N LYS A 13 -8.16 -0.90 7.29
CA LYS A 13 -7.52 -2.13 7.80
C LYS A 13 -6.03 -2.16 7.48
N LEU A 14 -5.62 -1.57 6.36
CA LEU A 14 -4.20 -1.39 6.05
C LEU A 14 -3.51 -0.47 7.08
N ALA A 15 -4.20 0.56 7.57
CA ALA A 15 -3.66 1.46 8.59
C ALA A 15 -3.40 0.80 9.96
N THR A 16 -3.91 -0.41 10.20
CA THR A 16 -3.61 -1.19 11.42
C THR A 16 -2.32 -2.00 11.31
N LEU A 17 -1.77 -2.15 10.10
CA LEU A 17 -0.52 -2.87 9.89
C LEU A 17 0.69 -2.06 10.39
N SER A 18 1.80 -2.75 10.63
CA SER A 18 3.09 -2.12 10.90
C SER A 18 3.63 -1.41 9.65
N TYR A 19 4.53 -0.44 9.83
CA TYR A 19 5.14 0.26 8.70
C TYR A 19 5.95 -0.69 7.81
N GLU A 20 6.60 -1.70 8.41
CA GLU A 20 7.33 -2.74 7.67
C GLU A 20 6.38 -3.60 6.81
N GLU A 21 5.23 -4.00 7.35
CA GLU A 21 4.22 -4.75 6.58
C GLU A 21 3.65 -3.94 5.42
N ILE A 22 3.42 -2.64 5.63
CA ILE A 22 2.96 -1.73 4.57
C ILE A 22 4.03 -1.60 3.48
N SER A 23 5.30 -1.45 3.86
CA SER A 23 6.42 -1.36 2.92
C SER A 23 6.57 -2.65 2.10
N ALA A 24 6.46 -3.82 2.74
CA ALA A 24 6.52 -5.11 2.05
C ALA A 24 5.36 -5.29 1.06
N LEU A 25 4.14 -4.85 1.42
CA LEU A 25 3.00 -4.84 0.50
C LEU A 25 3.21 -3.87 -0.66
N GLU A 26 3.82 -2.71 -0.41
CA GLU A 26 4.13 -1.73 -1.44
C GLU A 26 5.10 -2.29 -2.48
N GLU A 27 6.19 -2.92 -2.03
CA GLU A 27 7.15 -3.58 -2.93
C GLU A 27 6.48 -4.70 -3.72
N GLN A 28 5.63 -5.51 -3.08
CA GLN A 28 4.89 -6.56 -3.76
C GLN A 28 3.98 -5.98 -4.86
N VAL A 29 3.24 -4.90 -4.59
CA VAL A 29 2.38 -4.24 -5.59
C VAL A 29 3.20 -3.66 -6.73
N LYS A 30 4.34 -3.02 -6.41
CA LYS A 30 5.24 -2.46 -7.43
C LYS A 30 5.78 -3.55 -8.36
N GLN A 31 6.12 -4.72 -7.82
CA GLN A 31 6.61 -5.85 -8.62
C GLN A 31 5.48 -6.50 -9.44
N GLU A 32 4.31 -6.74 -8.84
CA GLU A 32 3.18 -7.39 -9.50
C GLU A 32 2.55 -6.52 -10.61
N HIS A 33 2.51 -5.20 -10.40
CA HIS A 33 1.84 -4.24 -11.29
C HIS A 33 2.80 -3.36 -12.07
N ALA A 34 4.09 -3.69 -12.11
CA ALA A 34 5.07 -3.03 -12.96
C ALA A 34 4.57 -3.10 -14.41
N CYS A 35 4.34 -1.95 -15.02
CA CYS A 35 3.85 -1.85 -16.38
C CYS A 35 4.84 -1.01 -17.19
N SER A 36 5.29 -1.55 -18.32
CA SER A 36 6.18 -0.86 -19.26
C SER A 36 5.37 -0.34 -20.44
N ASP A 37 4.43 0.56 -20.17
CA ASP A 37 3.57 1.16 -21.21
C ASP A 37 4.08 2.54 -21.68
N GLY A 38 5.30 2.91 -21.30
CA GLY A 38 5.98 4.17 -21.69
C GLY A 38 5.42 5.45 -21.06
N ILE A 39 4.17 5.44 -20.57
CA ILE A 39 3.48 6.59 -19.96
C ILE A 39 3.30 6.39 -18.45
N HIS A 40 3.14 5.15 -18.01
CA HIS A 40 2.84 4.81 -16.62
C HIS A 40 3.77 3.73 -16.12
N MET A 41 4.35 3.94 -14.92
CA MET A 41 5.24 2.97 -14.27
C MET A 41 4.48 1.75 -13.72
N TYR A 42 3.19 1.93 -13.38
CA TYR A 42 2.32 0.88 -12.84
C TYR A 42 0.97 0.89 -13.54
N ASP A 43 0.34 -0.28 -13.65
CA ASP A 43 -1.02 -0.39 -14.19
C ASP A 43 -2.05 0.34 -13.29
N LYS A 44 -3.31 0.48 -13.77
CA LYS A 44 -4.36 1.17 -13.01
C LYS A 44 -4.60 0.53 -11.63
N ALA A 45 -4.62 -0.80 -11.56
CA ALA A 45 -4.88 -1.51 -10.31
C ALA A 45 -3.73 -1.32 -9.31
N GLY A 46 -2.48 -1.34 -9.78
CA GLY A 46 -1.29 -1.05 -8.98
C GLY A 46 -1.32 0.35 -8.40
N ARG A 47 -1.68 1.35 -9.21
CA ARG A 47 -1.84 2.73 -8.72
C ARG A 47 -2.90 2.85 -7.63
N ASP A 48 -4.09 2.25 -7.83
CA ASP A 48 -5.17 2.27 -6.84
C ASP A 48 -4.74 1.60 -5.52
N LYS A 49 -3.96 0.51 -5.60
CA LYS A 49 -3.41 -0.20 -4.43
C LYS A 49 -2.34 0.61 -3.70
N LEU A 50 -1.42 1.24 -4.44
CA LEU A 50 -0.38 2.12 -3.88
C LEU A 50 -0.98 3.36 -3.21
N ASP A 51 -2.06 3.90 -3.76
CA ASP A 51 -2.81 5.01 -3.14
C ASP A 51 -3.43 4.59 -1.81
N ALA A 52 -4.04 3.40 -1.75
CA ALA A 52 -4.59 2.85 -0.52
C ALA A 52 -3.53 2.64 0.58
N LEU A 53 -2.33 2.16 0.21
CA LEU A 53 -1.20 2.02 1.14
C LEU A 53 -0.69 3.40 1.60
N SER A 54 -0.53 4.34 0.67
CA SER A 54 -0.11 5.71 0.97
C SER A 54 -1.06 6.39 1.95
N TRP A 55 -2.38 6.23 1.73
CA TRP A 55 -3.40 6.73 2.64
C TRP A 55 -3.31 6.09 4.02
N ALA A 56 -3.07 4.77 4.08
CA ALA A 56 -2.95 4.04 5.34
C ALA A 56 -1.78 4.55 6.20
N VAL A 57 -0.61 4.79 5.58
CA VAL A 57 0.56 5.40 6.24
C VAL A 57 0.21 6.80 6.74
N TYR A 58 -0.34 7.65 5.88
CA TYR A 58 -0.70 9.01 6.25
C TYR A 58 -1.69 9.06 7.42
N ASN A 59 -2.76 8.26 7.37
CA ASN A 59 -3.75 8.20 8.44
C ASN A 59 -3.14 7.70 9.75
N LYS A 60 -2.20 6.74 9.70
CA LYS A 60 -1.49 6.26 10.87
C LYS A 60 -0.61 7.35 11.50
N GLN A 61 0.22 8.02 10.69
CA GLN A 61 1.03 9.16 11.13
C GLN A 61 0.19 10.28 11.74
N LYS A 62 -0.94 10.61 11.10
CA LYS A 62 -1.88 11.62 11.60
C LYS A 62 -2.47 11.24 12.96
N ARG A 63 -2.77 9.95 13.18
CA ARG A 63 -3.26 9.46 14.48
C ARG A 63 -2.16 9.51 15.54
N GLU A 64 -0.94 9.12 15.18
CA GLU A 64 0.22 9.19 16.08
C GLU A 64 0.55 10.64 16.47
N ALA A 65 0.45 11.59 15.53
CA ALA A 65 0.68 13.03 15.79
C ALA A 65 -0.43 13.71 16.61
N ALA A 66 -1.61 13.08 16.72
CA ALA A 66 -2.73 13.57 17.51
C ALA A 66 -2.79 12.98 18.94
N GLN A 67 -1.85 12.08 19.28
CA GLN A 67 -1.66 11.51 20.62
C GLN A 67 -0.56 12.27 21.38
#